data_AF-A0A1A3NC13-F1
#
_entry.id   AF-A0A1A3NC13-F1
#
_cell.length_a   1.000
_cell.length_b   1.000
_cell.length_c   1.000
_cell.angle_alpha   90.00
_cell.angle_beta   90.00
_cell.angle_gamma   90.00
#
_symmetry.space_group_name_H-M   'P 1'
#
loop_
_entity.id
_entity.type
_entity.pdbx_description
1 polymer ?
#
loop_
_entity_poly.entity_id
_entity_poly.type
_entity_poly.pdbx_seq_one_letter_code
_entity_poly.pdbx_strand_id
1 'polypeptide(L)'
;MVGAAAVLGSLFGLTLPLSLQVVDRSGAPIACGTGFSPDHAIAGREDGVNRDLYNTFGAPYSVSDYTAQCDAAVATRRGISGSVLGFGVGLLGASVLVAFRAAGYLRFSRRRDGSRWTNGSFRHKAWARRSRATRLPGHAEQRFVRNTPPVAIRNRDDLNTALCNIGIRVQH
;
A
#
# COMPACT_ATOMS: atom_id res chain seq x y z
N MET A 1 -6.87 -14.99 10.48
CA MET A 1 -7.43 -14.23 11.60
C MET A 1 -6.88 -12.80 11.71
N VAL A 2 -5.61 -12.54 11.36
CA VAL A 2 -4.97 -11.21 11.46
C VAL A 2 -5.77 -10.08 10.78
N GLY A 3 -6.32 -10.31 9.58
CA GLY A 3 -7.12 -9.29 8.88
C GLY A 3 -8.41 -8.88 9.63
N ALA A 4 -9.12 -9.85 10.21
CA ALA A 4 -10.33 -9.57 10.99
C ALA A 4 -10.01 -8.80 12.28
N ALA A 5 -8.92 -9.18 12.96
CA ALA A 5 -8.45 -8.47 14.15
C ALA A 5 -8.05 -7.02 13.84
N ALA A 6 -7.40 -6.77 12.70
CA ALA A 6 -7.05 -5.42 12.27
C ALA A 6 -8.29 -4.55 12.01
N VAL A 7 -9.32 -5.10 11.35
CA VAL A 7 -10.58 -4.37 11.08
C VAL A 7 -11.35 -4.09 12.37
N LEU A 8 -11.42 -5.06 13.30
CA LEU A 8 -12.06 -4.84 14.59
C LEU A 8 -11.28 -3.81 15.41
N GLY A 9 -9.94 -3.90 15.44
CA GLY A 9 -9.08 -2.96 16.14
C GLY A 9 -9.23 -1.53 15.62
N SER A 10 -9.34 -1.33 14.30
CA SER A 10 -9.54 0.01 13.73
C SER A 10 -10.91 0.60 14.04
N LEU A 11 -11.97 -0.21 14.02
CA LEU A 11 -13.32 0.18 14.43
C LEU A 11 -13.37 0.56 15.91
N PHE A 12 -12.79 -0.27 16.78
CA PHE A 12 -12.70 0.02 18.21
C PHE A 12 -11.90 1.31 18.47
N GLY A 13 -10.78 1.51 17.77
CA GLY A 13 -9.97 2.73 17.89
C GLY A 13 -10.73 4.03 17.55
N LEU A 14 -11.69 3.97 16.63
CA LEU A 14 -12.55 5.11 16.28
C LEU A 14 -13.65 5.39 17.31
N THR A 15 -14.08 4.38 18.06
CA THR A 15 -15.10 4.54 19.12
C THR A 15 -14.53 5.07 20.43
N LEU A 16 -13.22 5.01 20.63
CA LEU A 16 -12.60 5.52 21.84
C LEU A 16 -12.79 7.04 21.96
N PRO A 17 -13.13 7.56 23.15
CA PRO A 17 -13.26 8.99 23.35
C PRO A 17 -11.94 9.71 23.07
N LEU A 18 -12.08 10.92 22.57
CA LEU A 18 -11.02 11.86 22.27
C LEU A 18 -11.14 13.04 23.23
N SER A 19 -10.05 13.33 23.92
CA SER A 19 -9.93 14.55 24.72
C SER A 19 -8.60 15.21 24.42
N LEU A 20 -8.58 16.54 24.45
CA LEU A 20 -7.35 17.31 24.39
C LEU A 20 -6.58 17.17 25.71
N GLN A 21 -5.25 17.33 25.64
CA GLN A 21 -4.42 17.41 26.87
C GLN A 21 -4.53 18.78 27.56
N VAL A 22 -5.24 19.73 26.95
CA VAL A 22 -5.56 21.02 27.56
C VAL A 22 -6.80 20.85 28.43
N VAL A 23 -6.74 21.42 29.63
CA VAL A 23 -7.85 21.44 30.58
C VAL A 23 -8.65 22.72 30.44
N ASP A 24 -9.96 22.60 30.66
CA ASP A 24 -10.86 23.73 30.82
C ASP A 24 -10.60 24.46 32.15
N ARG A 25 -11.38 25.51 32.41
CA ARG A 25 -11.31 26.26 33.68
C ARG A 25 -11.77 25.46 34.91
N SER A 26 -12.46 24.32 34.72
CA SER A 26 -12.85 23.41 35.79
C SER A 26 -11.76 22.38 36.12
N GLY A 27 -10.67 22.35 35.33
CA GLY A 27 -9.60 21.38 35.44
C GLY A 27 -9.90 20.05 34.72
N ALA A 28 -11.01 19.96 33.98
CA ALA A 28 -11.38 18.80 33.20
C ALA A 28 -10.80 18.88 31.78
N PRO A 29 -10.35 17.77 31.18
CA PRO A 29 -9.86 17.77 29.82
C PRO A 29 -10.99 18.09 28.83
N ILE A 30 -10.70 18.92 27.82
CA ILE A 30 -11.68 19.31 26.80
C ILE A 30 -12.03 18.08 25.94
N ALA A 31 -13.28 17.64 26.01
CA ALA A 31 -13.77 16.50 25.21
C ALA A 31 -14.04 16.92 23.76
N CYS A 32 -13.59 16.10 22.81
CA CYS A 32 -13.79 16.27 21.37
C CYS A 32 -14.74 15.23 20.76
N GLY A 33 -15.41 14.42 21.60
CA GLY A 33 -16.26 13.31 21.16
C GLY A 33 -15.46 12.06 20.77
N THR A 34 -15.75 11.49 19.60
CA THR A 34 -15.14 10.25 19.09
C THR A 34 -14.66 10.42 17.65
N GLY A 35 -13.91 9.43 17.14
CA GLY A 35 -13.50 9.42 15.74
C GLY A 35 -14.68 9.37 14.76
N PHE A 36 -15.85 8.84 15.15
CA PHE A 36 -17.05 8.80 14.31
C PHE A 36 -17.93 10.03 14.47
N SER A 37 -18.22 10.39 15.71
CA SER A 37 -19.05 11.52 16.07
C SER A 37 -18.18 12.56 16.78
N PRO A 38 -17.59 13.52 16.06
CA PRO A 38 -16.89 14.62 16.70
C PRO A 38 -17.91 15.50 17.42
N ASP A 39 -17.52 15.99 18.60
CA ASP A 39 -18.30 16.95 19.38
C ASP A 39 -17.44 18.17 19.66
N HIS A 40 -17.93 19.35 19.26
CA HIS A 40 -17.24 20.63 19.38
C HIS A 40 -17.94 21.58 20.36
N ALA A 41 -19.00 21.14 21.04
CA ALA A 41 -19.82 22.03 21.88
C ALA A 41 -19.00 22.66 23.01
N ILE A 42 -18.17 21.86 23.69
CA ILE A 42 -17.32 22.35 24.79
C ILE A 42 -16.15 23.17 24.23
N ALA A 43 -15.47 22.68 23.20
CA ALA A 43 -14.33 23.37 22.58
C ALA A 43 -14.71 24.76 22.06
N GLY A 44 -15.83 24.87 21.33
CA GLY A 44 -16.30 26.15 20.78
C GLY A 44 -16.74 27.14 21.86
N ARG A 45 -17.27 26.65 22.99
CA ARG A 45 -17.59 27.49 24.15
C ARG A 45 -16.33 28.07 24.78
N GLU A 46 -15.30 27.24 25.01
CA GLU A 46 -14.02 27.70 25.57
C GLU A 46 -13.28 28.63 24.60
N ASP A 47 -13.38 28.40 23.29
CA ASP A 47 -12.83 29.28 22.26
C ASP A 47 -13.45 30.68 22.31
N GLY A 48 -14.78 30.76 22.43
CA GLY A 48 -15.49 32.03 22.56
C GLY A 48 -15.09 32.79 23.83
N VAL A 49 -14.99 32.07 24.95
CA VAL A 49 -14.57 32.63 26.24
C VAL A 49 -13.11 33.10 26.21
N ASN A 50 -12.22 32.33 25.60
CA ASN A 50 -10.81 32.70 25.47
C ASN A 50 -10.63 33.88 24.52
N ARG A 51 -11.44 33.96 23.46
CA ARG A 51 -11.48 35.12 22.56
C ARG A 51 -11.94 36.39 23.27
N ASP A 52 -12.97 36.28 24.10
CA ASP A 52 -13.51 37.41 24.87
C ASP A 52 -12.48 37.95 25.88
N LEU A 53 -11.77 37.06 26.57
CA LEU A 53 -10.64 37.43 27.42
C LEU A 53 -9.53 38.13 26.65
N TYR A 54 -9.17 37.59 25.49
CA TYR A 54 -8.16 38.19 24.62
C TYR A 54 -8.55 39.62 24.22
N ASN A 55 -9.81 39.83 23.85
CA ASN A 55 -10.32 41.13 23.46
C ASN A 55 -10.39 42.11 24.64
N THR A 56 -10.66 41.62 25.85
CA THR A 56 -10.84 42.46 27.06
C THR A 56 -9.51 42.82 27.73
N PHE A 57 -8.59 41.85 27.83
CA PHE A 57 -7.36 41.98 28.62
C PHE A 57 -6.09 42.01 27.76
N GLY A 58 -6.18 41.68 26.46
CA GLY A 58 -5.10 41.80 25.50
C GLY A 58 -4.04 40.70 25.58
N ALA A 59 -2.77 41.10 25.40
CA ALA A 59 -1.61 40.23 25.20
C ALA A 59 -1.31 39.12 26.23
N PRO A 60 -1.71 39.18 27.52
CA PRO A 60 -1.47 38.05 28.43
C PRO A 60 -2.32 36.82 28.09
N TYR A 61 -3.39 36.97 27.31
CA TYR A 61 -4.18 35.86 26.81
C TYR A 61 -3.73 35.51 25.39
N SER A 62 -3.65 34.22 25.07
CA SER A 62 -3.36 33.78 23.71
C SER A 62 -4.63 33.21 23.09
N VAL A 63 -4.95 33.65 21.88
CA VAL A 63 -6.04 33.08 21.10
C VAL A 63 -5.72 31.60 20.84
N SER A 64 -6.45 30.72 21.51
CA SER A 64 -6.46 29.29 21.22
C SER A 64 -7.68 28.96 20.38
N ASP A 65 -7.50 28.02 19.46
CA ASP A 65 -8.57 27.42 18.67
C ASP A 65 -8.63 25.93 19.01
N TYR A 66 -9.40 25.62 20.05
CA TYR A 66 -9.62 24.27 20.54
C TYR A 66 -10.46 23.46 19.55
N THR A 67 -11.36 24.10 18.79
CA THR A 67 -12.11 23.41 17.73
C THR A 67 -11.19 22.84 16.64
N ALA A 68 -10.25 23.65 16.13
CA ALA A 68 -9.25 23.20 15.16
C ALA A 68 -8.33 22.11 15.71
N GLN A 69 -7.98 22.18 17.00
CA GLN A 69 -7.19 21.13 17.65
C GLN A 69 -7.96 19.82 17.79
N CYS A 70 -9.26 19.88 18.12
CA CYS A 70 -10.13 18.71 18.12
C CYS A 70 -10.22 18.09 16.72
N ASP A 71 -10.38 18.91 15.67
CA ASP A 71 -10.42 18.43 14.29
C ASP A 71 -9.12 17.74 13.88
N ALA A 72 -7.97 18.31 14.23
CA ALA A 72 -6.67 17.70 13.98
C ALA A 72 -6.53 16.34 14.68
N ALA A 73 -7.01 16.21 15.92
CA ALA A 73 -6.98 14.96 16.67
C ALA A 73 -7.90 13.89 16.05
N VAL A 74 -9.12 14.27 15.64
CA VAL A 74 -10.08 13.39 14.95
C VAL A 74 -9.52 12.94 13.60
N ALA A 75 -8.97 13.87 12.81
CA ALA A 75 -8.37 13.58 11.51
C ALA A 75 -7.18 12.61 11.64
N THR A 76 -6.32 12.81 12.64
CA THR A 76 -5.18 11.92 12.91
C THR A 76 -5.66 10.50 13.22
N ARG A 77 -6.67 10.34 14.10
CA ARG A 77 -7.24 9.02 14.40
C ARG A 77 -7.88 8.37 13.19
N ARG A 78 -8.66 9.12 12.40
CA ARG A 78 -9.26 8.62 11.16
C ARG A 78 -8.20 8.17 10.16
N GLY A 79 -7.09 8.90 10.04
CA GLY A 79 -5.97 8.52 9.16
C GLY A 79 -5.30 7.20 9.56
N ILE A 80 -4.98 7.05 10.85
CA ILE A 80 -4.37 5.83 11.39
C ILE A 80 -5.34 4.65 11.25
N SER A 81 -6.59 4.81 11.73
CA SER A 81 -7.60 3.76 11.64
C SER A 81 -7.96 3.41 10.20
N GLY A 82 -8.01 4.39 9.29
CA GLY A 82 -8.27 4.18 7.87
C GLY A 82 -7.17 3.35 7.21
N SER A 83 -5.91 3.61 7.54
CA SER A 83 -4.77 2.83 7.05
C SER A 83 -4.86 1.36 7.53
N VAL A 84 -5.06 1.16 8.83
CA VAL A 84 -5.18 -0.19 9.43
C VAL A 84 -6.39 -0.94 8.87
N LEU A 85 -7.53 -0.26 8.72
CA LEU A 85 -8.74 -0.83 8.13
C LEU A 85 -8.51 -1.24 6.68
N GLY A 86 -7.88 -0.39 5.86
CA GLY A 86 -7.55 -0.70 4.47
C GLY A 86 -6.66 -1.94 4.33
N PHE A 87 -5.59 -2.04 5.13
CA PHE A 87 -4.74 -3.23 5.17
C PHE A 87 -5.48 -4.47 5.66
N GLY A 88 -6.29 -4.35 6.72
CA GLY A 88 -7.07 -5.44 7.28
C GLY A 88 -8.08 -6.01 6.30
N VAL A 89 -8.84 -5.14 5.63
CA VAL A 89 -9.80 -5.50 4.58
C VAL A 89 -9.08 -6.13 3.38
N GLY A 90 -7.95 -5.57 2.95
CA GLY A 90 -7.15 -6.13 1.86
C GLY A 90 -6.66 -7.55 2.14
N LEU A 91 -6.10 -7.79 3.33
CA LEU A 91 -5.65 -9.12 3.75
C LEU A 91 -6.81 -10.11 3.88
N LEU A 92 -7.93 -9.68 4.46
CA LEU A 92 -9.12 -10.52 4.60
C LEU A 92 -9.69 -10.88 3.22
N GLY A 93 -9.88 -9.88 2.35
CA GLY A 93 -10.35 -10.08 0.98
C GLY A 93 -9.45 -11.00 0.16
N ALA A 94 -8.13 -10.81 0.24
CA ALA A 94 -7.17 -11.69 -0.41
C ALA A 94 -7.27 -13.14 0.10
N SER A 95 -7.39 -13.33 1.42
CA SER A 95 -7.53 -14.68 2.00
C SER A 95 -8.81 -15.38 1.54
N VAL A 96 -9.92 -14.64 1.46
CA VAL A 96 -11.21 -15.14 0.97
C VAL A 96 -11.13 -15.50 -0.52
N LEU A 97 -10.53 -14.64 -1.35
CA LEU A 97 -10.34 -14.92 -2.77
C LEU A 97 -9.48 -16.17 -3.02
N VAL A 98 -8.40 -16.35 -2.25
CA VAL A 98 -7.56 -17.54 -2.32
C VAL A 98 -8.34 -18.80 -1.92
N ALA A 99 -9.15 -18.72 -0.86
CA ALA A 99 -10.00 -19.84 -0.43
C ALA A 99 -11.03 -20.23 -1.50
N PHE A 100 -11.74 -19.25 -2.07
CA PHE A 100 -12.70 -19.51 -3.15
C PHE A 100 -12.05 -20.08 -4.41
N ARG A 101 -10.83 -19.62 -4.74
CA ARG A 101 -10.05 -20.19 -5.84
C ARG A 101 -9.66 -21.65 -5.56
N ALA A 102 -9.18 -21.95 -4.35
CA ALA A 102 -8.80 -23.30 -3.96
C ALA A 102 -10.00 -24.26 -3.98
N ALA A 103 -11.18 -23.77 -3.60
CA ALA A 103 -12.43 -24.52 -3.65
C ALA A 103 -13.08 -24.61 -5.05
N GLY A 104 -12.43 -24.06 -6.09
CA GLY A 104 -12.88 -24.19 -7.49
C GLY A 104 -13.98 -23.22 -7.92
N TYR A 105 -14.47 -22.36 -7.03
CA TYR A 105 -15.52 -21.37 -7.34
C TYR A 105 -15.02 -20.23 -8.24
N LEU A 106 -13.72 -19.94 -8.23
CA LEU A 106 -13.11 -18.89 -9.05
C LEU A 106 -12.07 -19.47 -10.00
N ARG A 107 -12.45 -19.59 -11.27
CA ARG A 107 -11.50 -19.86 -12.35
C ARG A 107 -11.11 -18.52 -12.97
N PHE A 108 -10.01 -17.94 -12.51
CA PHE A 108 -9.39 -16.83 -13.24
C PHE A 108 -9.02 -17.35 -14.62
N SER A 109 -9.82 -16.98 -15.63
CA SER A 109 -9.42 -17.17 -17.01
C SER A 109 -8.11 -16.41 -17.16
N ARG A 110 -7.01 -17.15 -17.21
CA ARG A 110 -5.75 -16.61 -17.71
C ARG A 110 -6.13 -16.23 -19.15
N ARG A 111 -6.40 -14.95 -19.42
CA ARG A 111 -6.35 -14.42 -20.77
C ARG A 111 -4.91 -14.64 -21.21
N ARG A 112 -4.67 -15.84 -21.75
CA ARG A 112 -3.60 -16.08 -22.68
C ARG A 112 -4.07 -15.30 -23.90
N ASP A 113 -3.77 -14.01 -23.94
CA ASP A 113 -3.57 -13.31 -25.20
C ASP A 113 -2.38 -14.00 -25.84
N GLY A 114 -2.66 -15.16 -26.43
CA GLY A 114 -1.88 -15.67 -27.51
C GLY A 114 -2.10 -14.68 -28.63
N SER A 115 -1.24 -13.66 -28.70
CA SER A 115 -0.85 -13.02 -29.93
C SER A 115 -0.30 -14.11 -30.84
N ARG A 116 -1.20 -14.93 -31.36
CA ARG A 116 -1.08 -15.74 -32.54
C ARG A 116 -0.98 -14.71 -33.65
N TRP A 117 0.21 -14.17 -33.82
CA TRP A 117 0.65 -13.62 -35.09
C TRP A 117 0.51 -14.77 -36.06
N THR A 118 -0.66 -14.82 -36.69
CA THR A 118 -0.96 -15.71 -37.78
C THR A 118 0.08 -15.42 -38.84
N ASN A 119 0.92 -16.43 -39.11
CA ASN A 119 1.60 -16.59 -40.38
C ASN A 119 0.55 -16.50 -41.48
N GLY A 120 0.34 -15.28 -41.98
CA GLY A 120 -0.40 -15.01 -43.20
C GLY A 120 0.55 -15.21 -44.38
N SER A 121 1.02 -16.43 -44.58
CA SER A 121 1.47 -16.82 -45.92
C SER A 121 0.21 -16.96 -46.77
N PHE A 122 0.10 -16.14 -47.81
CA PHE A 122 -0.30 -16.52 -49.17
C PHE A 122 -0.53 -15.24 -49.98
N ARG A 123 0.39 -14.92 -50.90
CA ARG A 123 0.14 -15.00 -52.36
C ARG A 123 1.31 -14.42 -53.17
N HIS A 124 1.89 -15.32 -53.97
CA HIS A 124 2.39 -15.14 -55.34
C HIS A 124 2.98 -13.78 -55.75
N LYS A 125 4.29 -13.75 -55.99
CA LYS A 125 4.84 -13.37 -57.31
C LYS A 125 6.08 -14.20 -57.65
N ALA A 126 5.93 -14.99 -58.70
CA ALA A 126 6.99 -15.68 -59.40
C ALA A 126 7.83 -14.66 -60.19
N TRP A 127 9.16 -14.69 -60.06
CA TRP A 127 10.16 -14.24 -61.04
C TRP A 127 11.48 -14.90 -60.60
N ALA A 128 11.83 -16.06 -61.13
CA ALA A 128 12.64 -16.26 -62.33
C ALA A 128 14.16 -16.04 -62.11
N ARG A 129 14.91 -17.08 -62.53
CA ARG A 129 16.35 -17.15 -62.87
C ARG A 129 17.30 -17.51 -61.72
N ARG A 130 17.83 -18.75 -61.75
CA ARG A 130 19.09 -19.18 -62.43
C ARG A 130 20.26 -18.83 -61.50
N SER A 131 20.93 -19.76 -60.82
CA SER A 131 22.04 -20.56 -61.38
C SER A 131 22.57 -21.61 -60.38
N ARG A 132 22.72 -22.85 -60.87
CA ARG A 132 23.89 -23.77 -60.79
C ARG A 132 24.78 -23.84 -59.52
N ALA A 133 24.91 -25.07 -59.02
CA ALA A 133 26.12 -25.83 -58.58
C ALA A 133 27.12 -25.13 -57.63
N THR A 134 27.65 -25.74 -56.56
CA THR A 134 28.52 -26.94 -56.53
C THR A 134 28.85 -27.30 -55.06
N ARG A 135 29.06 -28.60 -54.75
CA ARG A 135 30.01 -29.27 -53.79
C ARG A 135 30.64 -28.40 -52.65
N LEU A 136 30.76 -28.78 -51.37
CA LEU A 136 31.25 -30.01 -50.68
C LEU A 136 30.96 -29.88 -49.15
N PRO A 137 31.12 -30.94 -48.32
CA PRO A 137 30.92 -30.91 -46.88
C PRO A 137 32.20 -30.49 -46.14
N GLY A 138 32.07 -29.62 -45.14
CA GLY A 138 33.19 -29.14 -44.33
C GLY A 138 32.74 -28.88 -42.89
N HIS A 139 33.39 -29.58 -41.97
CA HIS A 139 33.28 -29.47 -40.52
C HIS A 139 33.45 -28.03 -40.00
N ALA A 140 32.58 -27.64 -39.06
CA ALA A 140 32.81 -26.71 -37.96
C ALA A 140 31.60 -26.86 -37.01
N GLU A 141 31.69 -27.62 -35.93
CA GLU A 141 32.20 -27.23 -34.61
C GLU A 141 31.53 -25.96 -34.04
N GLN A 142 31.09 -26.08 -32.77
CA GLN A 142 30.71 -25.00 -31.82
C GLN A 142 29.31 -24.38 -32.07
N ARG A 143 28.40 -24.23 -31.10
CA ARG A 143 28.52 -24.15 -29.64
C ARG A 143 27.16 -24.48 -29.02
N PHE A 144 27.13 -25.41 -28.08
CA PHE A 144 25.98 -25.67 -27.22
C PHE A 144 25.87 -24.53 -26.19
N VAL A 145 24.96 -23.58 -26.37
CA VAL A 145 24.52 -22.71 -25.28
C VAL A 145 23.34 -23.39 -24.62
N ARG A 146 23.61 -24.20 -23.59
CA ARG A 146 22.60 -24.63 -22.63
C ARG A 146 22.08 -23.37 -21.95
N ASN A 147 20.84 -23.00 -22.24
CA ASN A 147 20.07 -22.13 -21.35
C ASN A 147 19.86 -22.89 -20.04
N THR A 148 20.68 -22.56 -19.04
CA THR A 148 20.46 -22.96 -17.65
C THR A 148 19.22 -22.25 -17.12
N PRO A 149 18.27 -22.95 -16.48
CA PRO A 149 17.19 -22.31 -15.73
C PRO A 149 17.76 -21.59 -14.48
N PRO A 150 17.07 -20.56 -13.95
CA PRO A 150 17.52 -19.84 -12.77
C PRO A 150 17.63 -20.79 -11.58
N VAL A 151 18.82 -20.82 -10.98
CA VAL A 151 19.10 -21.55 -9.75
C VAL A 151 18.27 -20.94 -8.64
N ALA A 152 17.47 -21.77 -7.97
CA ALA A 152 16.80 -21.40 -6.74
C ALA A 152 17.88 -21.16 -5.66
N ILE A 153 17.99 -19.92 -5.20
CA ILE A 153 18.87 -19.51 -4.10
C ILE A 153 18.44 -20.30 -2.86
N ARG A 154 19.27 -21.27 -2.45
CA ARG A 154 18.94 -22.23 -1.40
C ARG A 154 19.85 -22.13 -0.18
N ASN A 155 20.77 -21.17 -0.13
CA ASN A 155 21.68 -20.99 0.99
C ASN A 155 21.87 -19.52 1.38
N ARG A 156 22.09 -19.33 2.69
CA ARG A 156 22.22 -18.04 3.38
C ARG A 156 23.44 -17.23 2.92
N ASP A 157 24.42 -17.89 2.32
CA ASP A 157 25.67 -17.31 1.85
C ASP A 157 25.49 -16.44 0.59
N ASP A 158 24.51 -16.77 -0.26
CA ASP A 158 24.19 -15.96 -1.46
C ASP A 158 23.59 -14.60 -1.11
N LEU A 159 23.01 -14.46 0.10
CA LEU A 159 22.43 -13.20 0.56
C LEU A 159 23.51 -12.16 0.85
N ASN A 160 24.67 -12.56 1.38
CA ASN A 160 25.79 -11.65 1.63
C ASN A 160 26.44 -11.18 0.33
N THR A 161 26.55 -12.05 -0.68
CA THR A 161 27.04 -11.66 -2.00
C THR A 161 26.06 -10.72 -2.73
N ALA A 162 24.76 -10.92 -2.56
CA ALA A 162 23.74 -10.01 -3.09
C ALA A 162 23.72 -8.65 -2.37
N LEU A 163 23.93 -8.63 -1.04
CA LEU A 163 23.97 -7.40 -0.23
C LEU A 163 25.22 -6.56 -0.52
N CYS A 164 26.37 -7.19 -0.79
CA CYS A 164 27.59 -6.48 -1.21
C CYS A 164 27.42 -5.73 -2.55
N ASN A 165 26.57 -6.22 -3.45
CA ASN A 165 26.28 -5.54 -4.73
C ASN A 165 25.35 -4.32 -4.58
N ILE A 166 24.67 -4.17 -3.44
CA ILE A 166 23.70 -3.08 -3.19
C ILE A 166 24.33 -1.96 -2.32
N GLY A 167 25.59 -2.10 -1.91
CA GLY A 167 26.34 -1.01 -1.25
C GLY A 167 25.84 -0.64 0.14
N ILE A 168 25.04 -1.50 0.80
CA ILE A 168 24.59 -1.27 2.17
C ILE A 168 25.61 -1.88 3.13
N ARG A 169 26.49 -1.03 3.70
CA ARG A 169 27.31 -1.42 4.84
C ARG A 169 26.46 -1.33 6.11
N VAL A 170 26.20 -2.47 6.75
CA VAL A 170 25.69 -2.49 8.12
C VAL A 170 26.88 -2.18 9.03
N GLN A 171 26.89 -0.99 9.64
CA GLN A 171 27.84 -0.68 10.70
C GLN A 171 27.42 -1.47 11.95
N HIS A 172 28.35 -2.28 12.45
CA HIS A 172 28.25 -2.98 13.72
C HIS A 172 28.57 -2.04 14.89
#